data_AF-F9RNY8-F1
#
_entry.id   AF-F9RNY8-F1
#
_cell.length_a   1.000
_cell.length_b   1.000
_cell.length_c   1.000
_cell.angle_alpha   90.00
_cell.angle_beta   90.00
_cell.angle_gamma   90.00
#
_symmetry.space_group_name_H-M   'P 1'
#
loop_
_entity.id
_entity.type
_entity.pdbx_description
1 polymer ?
#
loop_
_entity_poly.entity_id
_entity_poly.type
_entity_poly.pdbx_seq_one_letter_code
_entity_poly.pdbx_strand_id
1 'polypeptide(L)'
;MIYLRTGLPGASKTLNSLKELVSGHDSDRPYFYNNVKLLMLDMEVAKSFSGWYYGWYFPRLTDKAQKRKLIKIMKPIHDEGDFVTLADVPWLETLFDSHDHFSTWLYWVKRCYPVKKLVKLDRVLEAAGDSDVDKFEMVRSLNFHFTHFSDPRNWMELPKRSIIFIDECQQFFPPRAVGSKVPPAIGALETHRHGGYDIHFVTQDRTLCDANLRKLVGCHVHYFNAFGGSQVTRKESPKCFNPDDYHDSKQAKKKSISRDKKFYGVYWSAEIHTHKFKIPFMVYVMIFFIGLLIFCIYSFSSKFLFGDSSTDTPVEQVAPAGQPAPKTTDEFNPQNILLELLTDVYISGSVTEHRHAGKDIFYSFVRTSDSAVFYPESIGLVVEDISPCLVNLRLGDMTQPVTCNPFYVREVIEDDEDIDDIQGHLASNEDAERFQPNITLF
;
A
#
# COMPACT_ATOMS: atom_id res chain seq x y z
N MET A 1 -16.71 -22.26 -22.43
CA MET A 1 -17.60 -21.45 -21.57
C MET A 1 -17.25 -19.98 -21.75
N ILE A 2 -18.23 -19.08 -21.72
CA ILE A 2 -17.99 -17.62 -21.81
C ILE A 2 -18.24 -16.99 -20.44
N TYR A 3 -17.23 -16.30 -19.93
CA TYR A 3 -17.25 -15.54 -18.70
C TYR A 3 -17.19 -14.05 -19.01
N LEU A 4 -18.11 -13.27 -18.43
CA LEU A 4 -18.05 -11.81 -18.43
C LEU A 4 -17.73 -11.34 -17.01
N ARG A 5 -16.77 -10.45 -16.86
CA ARG A 5 -16.40 -9.83 -15.58
C ARG A 5 -16.53 -8.33 -15.70
N THR A 6 -17.37 -7.74 -14.86
CA THR A 6 -17.64 -6.30 -14.83
C THR A 6 -17.27 -5.67 -13.50
N GLY A 7 -17.06 -4.37 -13.48
CA GLY A 7 -16.77 -3.60 -12.29
C GLY A 7 -16.10 -2.28 -12.62
N LEU A 8 -16.47 -1.22 -11.91
CA LEU A 8 -15.84 0.09 -12.06
C LEU A 8 -14.33 0.04 -11.71
N PRO A 9 -13.54 1.02 -12.16
CA PRO A 9 -12.15 1.16 -11.74
C PRO A 9 -11.98 1.05 -10.22
N GLY A 10 -10.93 0.37 -9.77
CA GLY A 10 -10.68 0.12 -8.35
C GLY A 10 -11.41 -1.10 -7.77
N ALA A 11 -12.27 -1.79 -8.55
CA ALA A 11 -12.90 -3.05 -8.14
C ALA A 11 -11.96 -4.27 -8.24
N SER A 12 -10.74 -4.10 -8.75
CA SER A 12 -9.73 -5.16 -8.92
C SER A 12 -10.22 -6.36 -9.71
N LYS A 13 -10.99 -6.07 -10.77
CA LYS A 13 -11.57 -7.05 -11.69
C LYS A 13 -10.49 -7.95 -12.32
N THR A 14 -9.42 -7.36 -12.86
CA THR A 14 -8.32 -8.09 -13.51
C THR A 14 -7.59 -9.00 -12.53
N LEU A 15 -7.18 -8.48 -11.37
CA LEU A 15 -6.55 -9.27 -10.31
C LEU A 15 -7.39 -10.47 -9.87
N ASN A 16 -8.69 -10.26 -9.61
CA ASN A 16 -9.57 -11.35 -9.19
C ASN A 16 -9.80 -12.36 -10.32
N SER A 17 -9.79 -11.91 -11.57
CA SER A 17 -9.88 -12.79 -12.75
C SER A 17 -8.66 -13.70 -12.87
N LEU A 18 -7.45 -13.13 -12.78
CA LEU A 18 -6.20 -13.89 -12.79
C LEU A 18 -6.15 -14.90 -11.64
N LYS A 19 -6.60 -14.50 -10.44
CA LYS A 19 -6.70 -15.40 -9.30
C LYS A 19 -7.62 -16.60 -9.57
N GLU A 20 -8.80 -16.37 -10.14
CA GLU A 20 -9.74 -17.45 -10.49
C GLU A 20 -9.13 -18.40 -11.54
N LEU A 21 -8.48 -17.85 -12.58
CA LEU A 21 -7.81 -18.62 -13.62
C LEU A 21 -6.68 -19.50 -13.08
N VAL A 22 -5.81 -18.92 -12.25
CA VAL A 22 -4.67 -19.60 -11.61
C VAL A 22 -5.14 -20.65 -10.61
N SER A 23 -6.19 -20.35 -9.84
CA SER A 23 -6.77 -21.33 -8.90
C SER A 23 -7.42 -22.52 -9.63
N GLY A 24 -8.00 -22.26 -10.80
CA GLY A 24 -8.61 -23.25 -11.68
C GLY A 24 -7.64 -23.99 -12.59
N HIS A 25 -6.32 -23.86 -12.39
CA HIS A 25 -5.29 -24.37 -13.29
C HIS A 25 -5.55 -25.81 -13.78
N ASP A 26 -5.50 -25.98 -15.10
CA ASP A 26 -5.58 -27.24 -15.82
C ASP A 26 -4.34 -27.38 -16.72
N SER A 27 -3.55 -28.44 -16.51
CA SER A 27 -2.31 -28.68 -17.26
C SER A 27 -2.55 -29.00 -18.73
N ASP A 28 -3.75 -29.41 -19.12
CA ASP A 28 -4.06 -29.82 -20.48
C ASP A 28 -4.60 -28.66 -21.34
N ARG A 29 -4.58 -27.44 -20.79
CA ARG A 29 -5.20 -26.26 -21.40
C ARG A 29 -4.22 -25.09 -21.41
N PRO A 30 -3.82 -24.60 -22.60
CA PRO A 30 -2.95 -23.44 -22.70
C PRO A 30 -3.71 -22.15 -22.33
N TYR A 31 -3.00 -21.23 -21.68
CA TYR A 31 -3.54 -19.95 -21.24
C TYR A 31 -3.04 -18.83 -22.16
N PHE A 32 -3.97 -18.04 -22.68
CA PHE A 32 -3.70 -16.87 -23.50
C PHE A 32 -4.26 -15.62 -22.87
N TYR A 33 -3.58 -14.49 -23.03
CA TYR A 33 -4.07 -13.22 -22.53
C TYR A 33 -3.84 -12.05 -23.48
N ASN A 34 -4.67 -11.03 -23.33
CA ASN A 34 -4.55 -9.77 -24.05
C ASN A 34 -4.87 -8.59 -23.13
N ASN A 35 -4.21 -7.45 -23.40
CA ASN A 35 -4.43 -6.16 -22.74
C ASN A 35 -4.12 -6.11 -21.24
N VAL A 36 -3.21 -6.97 -20.78
CA VAL A 36 -2.67 -6.93 -19.41
C VAL A 36 -1.19 -6.54 -19.50
N LYS A 37 -0.83 -5.39 -18.95
CA LYS A 37 0.56 -4.90 -19.01
C LYS A 37 1.44 -5.67 -18.02
N LEU A 38 2.64 -6.07 -18.47
CA LEU A 38 3.67 -6.74 -17.67
C LEU A 38 3.15 -7.92 -16.83
N LEU A 39 2.44 -8.88 -17.44
CA LEU A 39 2.00 -10.08 -16.72
C LEU A 39 3.20 -11.02 -16.44
N MET A 40 3.63 -11.12 -15.18
CA MET A 40 4.78 -11.91 -14.73
C MET A 40 4.62 -13.43 -14.90
N LEU A 41 3.41 -13.90 -15.17
CA LEU A 41 3.14 -15.31 -15.51
C LEU A 41 3.42 -15.63 -16.98
N ASP A 42 3.79 -14.64 -17.79
CA ASP A 42 4.31 -14.81 -19.14
C ASP A 42 5.85 -14.85 -19.10
N MET A 43 6.42 -15.90 -19.67
CA MET A 43 7.87 -16.11 -19.69
C MET A 43 8.60 -15.03 -20.50
N GLU A 44 8.01 -14.55 -21.60
CA GLU A 44 8.62 -13.51 -22.43
C GLU A 44 8.61 -12.16 -21.71
N VAL A 45 7.58 -11.91 -20.90
CA VAL A 45 7.57 -10.76 -20.00
C VAL A 45 8.64 -10.91 -18.92
N ALA A 46 8.78 -12.07 -18.28
CA ALA A 46 9.81 -12.29 -17.27
C ALA A 46 11.25 -12.17 -17.80
N LYS A 47 11.47 -12.51 -19.09
CA LYS A 47 12.74 -12.28 -19.81
C LYS A 47 12.96 -10.83 -20.22
N SER A 48 11.91 -10.02 -20.34
CA SER A 48 12.06 -8.62 -20.71
C SER A 48 12.72 -7.81 -19.57
N PHE A 49 13.46 -6.75 -19.94
CA PHE A 49 14.07 -5.87 -18.95
C PHE A 49 13.06 -5.30 -17.96
N SER A 50 11.93 -4.78 -18.45
CA SER A 50 10.89 -4.23 -17.58
C SER A 50 10.29 -5.31 -16.67
N GLY A 51 10.06 -6.52 -17.17
CA GLY A 51 9.51 -7.59 -16.34
C GLY A 51 10.47 -8.07 -15.26
N TRP A 52 11.76 -8.20 -15.57
CA TRP A 52 12.79 -8.42 -14.55
C TRP A 52 12.86 -7.26 -13.56
N TYR A 53 12.86 -6.02 -14.05
CA TYR A 53 13.00 -4.83 -13.22
C TYR A 53 11.86 -4.72 -12.20
N TYR A 54 10.59 -4.76 -12.63
CA TYR A 54 9.43 -4.62 -11.75
C TYR A 54 9.06 -5.91 -11.01
N GLY A 55 9.26 -7.07 -11.63
CA GLY A 55 8.89 -8.37 -11.08
C GLY A 55 9.94 -8.98 -10.15
N TRP A 56 11.20 -8.54 -10.26
CA TRP A 56 12.33 -9.14 -9.54
C TRP A 56 13.19 -8.11 -8.81
N TYR A 57 13.88 -7.25 -9.56
CA TYR A 57 14.95 -6.39 -9.06
C TYR A 57 14.46 -5.29 -8.10
N PHE A 58 13.56 -4.43 -8.57
CA PHE A 58 13.12 -3.25 -7.81
C PHE A 58 12.39 -3.59 -6.49
N PRO A 59 11.49 -4.60 -6.42
CA PRO A 59 10.88 -5.01 -5.16
C PRO A 59 11.90 -5.48 -4.12
N ARG A 60 12.96 -6.17 -4.56
CA ARG A 60 13.99 -6.77 -3.70
C ARG A 60 15.10 -5.80 -3.32
N LEU A 61 15.06 -4.57 -3.81
CA LEU A 61 16.08 -3.59 -3.50
C LEU A 61 15.98 -3.14 -2.03
N THR A 62 17.02 -3.45 -1.25
CA THR A 62 17.12 -3.12 0.17
C THR A 62 17.72 -1.73 0.41
N ASP A 63 18.59 -1.25 -0.49
CA ASP A 63 19.16 0.10 -0.41
C ASP A 63 18.07 1.16 -0.65
N LYS A 64 17.67 1.82 0.44
CA LYS A 64 16.66 2.89 0.42
C LYS A 64 17.11 4.09 -0.43
N ALA A 65 18.40 4.43 -0.44
CA ALA A 65 18.91 5.58 -1.19
C ALA A 65 18.86 5.30 -2.69
N GLN A 66 19.30 4.13 -3.13
CA GLN A 66 19.19 3.70 -4.52
C GLN A 66 17.72 3.58 -4.95
N LYS A 67 16.85 3.02 -4.10
CA LYS A 67 15.42 2.90 -4.37
C LYS A 67 14.77 4.26 -4.61
N ARG A 68 15.09 5.28 -3.80
CA ARG A 68 14.61 6.65 -4.00
C ARG A 68 15.07 7.25 -5.34
N LYS A 69 16.32 7.03 -5.73
CA LYS A 69 16.84 7.50 -7.03
C LYS A 69 16.09 6.87 -8.20
N LEU A 70 15.86 5.55 -8.13
CA LEU A 70 15.11 4.82 -9.14
C LEU A 70 13.64 5.26 -9.21
N ILE A 71 13.00 5.54 -8.07
CA ILE A 71 11.63 6.09 -8.03
C ILE A 71 11.56 7.42 -8.78
N LYS A 72 12.55 8.30 -8.62
CA LYS A 72 12.60 9.59 -9.34
C LYS A 72 12.71 9.42 -10.86
N ILE A 73 13.37 8.36 -11.32
CA ILE A 73 13.44 8.00 -12.75
C ILE A 73 12.11 7.41 -13.23
N MET A 74 11.51 6.53 -12.41
CA MET A 74 10.27 5.82 -12.74
C MET A 74 9.07 6.76 -12.89
N LYS A 75 8.93 7.76 -12.01
CA LYS A 75 7.77 8.65 -11.94
C LYS A 75 7.39 9.29 -13.30
N PRO A 76 8.30 10.01 -14.00
CA PRO A 76 7.96 10.60 -15.30
C PRO A 76 7.64 9.54 -16.38
N ILE A 77 8.34 8.41 -16.40
CA ILE A 77 8.08 7.32 -17.36
C ILE A 77 6.67 6.73 -17.15
N HIS A 78 6.26 6.59 -15.89
CA HIS A 78 4.93 6.10 -15.53
C HIS A 78 3.81 7.11 -15.82
N ASP A 79 4.09 8.41 -15.70
CA ASP A 79 3.16 9.48 -16.06
C ASP A 79 2.83 9.44 -17.58
N GLU A 80 3.76 8.97 -18.41
CA GLU A 80 3.55 8.73 -19.85
C GLU A 80 2.88 7.37 -20.15
N GLY A 81 2.71 6.52 -19.14
CA GLY A 81 2.09 5.20 -19.27
C GLY A 81 3.03 4.09 -19.75
N ASP A 82 4.33 4.38 -19.76
CA ASP A 82 5.43 3.51 -20.20
C ASP A 82 6.14 2.85 -19.02
N PHE A 83 7.19 2.08 -19.32
CA PHE A 83 7.94 1.29 -18.36
C PHE A 83 9.43 1.57 -18.47
N VAL A 84 10.13 1.49 -17.34
CA VAL A 84 11.58 1.59 -17.30
C VAL A 84 12.19 0.53 -18.21
N THR A 85 13.03 1.01 -19.11
CA THR A 85 13.80 0.24 -20.08
C THR A 85 15.29 0.29 -19.72
N LEU A 86 16.10 -0.51 -20.42
CA LEU A 86 17.53 -0.52 -20.19
C LEU A 86 18.19 0.84 -20.51
N ALA A 87 17.60 1.62 -21.43
CA ALA A 87 18.11 2.94 -21.79
C ALA A 87 18.02 3.95 -20.63
N ASP A 88 17.03 3.80 -19.75
CA ASP A 88 16.82 4.69 -18.61
C ASP A 88 17.80 4.41 -17.45
N VAL A 89 18.26 3.15 -17.36
CA VAL A 89 19.09 2.63 -16.26
C VAL A 89 20.20 1.70 -16.78
N PRO A 90 21.09 2.18 -17.66
CA PRO A 90 22.03 1.33 -18.40
C PRO A 90 23.04 0.59 -17.51
N TRP A 91 23.33 1.11 -16.32
CA TRP A 91 24.22 0.45 -15.35
C TRP A 91 23.65 -0.87 -14.79
N LEU A 92 22.38 -1.19 -15.07
CA LEU A 92 21.74 -2.45 -14.69
C LEU A 92 21.89 -3.55 -15.75
N GLU A 93 22.47 -3.27 -16.92
CA GLU A 93 22.62 -4.24 -18.02
C GLU A 93 23.29 -5.54 -17.57
N THR A 94 24.45 -5.44 -16.93
CA THR A 94 25.19 -6.61 -16.46
C THR A 94 24.40 -7.43 -15.43
N LEU A 95 23.63 -6.76 -14.57
CA LEU A 95 22.78 -7.44 -13.58
C LEU A 95 21.61 -8.15 -14.26
N PHE A 96 21.01 -7.54 -15.28
CA PHE A 96 19.96 -8.13 -16.08
C PHE A 96 20.48 -9.35 -16.86
N ASP A 97 21.57 -9.21 -17.60
CA ASP A 97 22.13 -10.28 -18.44
C ASP A 97 22.64 -11.48 -17.63
N SER A 98 23.15 -11.24 -16.42
CA SER A 98 23.61 -12.31 -15.52
C SER A 98 22.48 -13.03 -14.78
N HIS A 99 21.25 -12.50 -14.82
CA HIS A 99 20.14 -13.01 -14.03
C HIS A 99 19.43 -14.18 -14.72
N ASP A 100 19.12 -15.23 -13.95
CA ASP A 100 18.29 -16.32 -14.44
C ASP A 100 16.81 -15.88 -14.51
N HIS A 101 16.35 -15.45 -15.69
CA HIS A 101 14.97 -15.02 -15.91
C HIS A 101 13.93 -16.12 -15.63
N PHE A 102 14.30 -17.40 -15.71
CA PHE A 102 13.42 -18.50 -15.33
C PHE A 102 13.07 -18.42 -13.83
N SER A 103 14.04 -18.05 -12.99
CA SER A 103 13.80 -17.85 -11.55
C SER A 103 12.76 -16.74 -11.28
N THR A 104 12.72 -15.68 -12.09
CA THR A 104 11.72 -14.61 -11.98
C THR A 104 10.32 -15.15 -12.24
N TRP A 105 10.14 -15.84 -13.35
CA TRP A 105 8.85 -16.46 -13.69
C TRP A 105 8.43 -17.50 -12.65
N LEU A 106 9.35 -18.38 -12.25
CA LEU A 106 9.10 -19.45 -11.29
C LEU A 106 8.67 -18.91 -9.93
N TYR A 107 9.27 -17.80 -9.47
CA TYR A 107 8.84 -17.12 -8.24
C TYR A 107 7.37 -16.73 -8.30
N TRP A 108 6.93 -16.10 -9.39
CA TRP A 108 5.53 -15.68 -9.53
C TRP A 108 4.58 -16.86 -9.66
N VAL A 109 4.98 -17.93 -10.36
CA VAL A 109 4.23 -19.18 -10.40
C VAL A 109 4.06 -19.76 -8.99
N LYS A 110 5.14 -19.91 -8.22
CA LYS A 110 5.10 -20.45 -6.85
C LYS A 110 4.32 -19.57 -5.89
N ARG A 111 4.36 -18.25 -6.08
CA ARG A 111 3.62 -17.28 -5.27
C ARG A 111 2.10 -17.34 -5.53
N CYS A 112 1.70 -17.38 -6.79
CA CYS A 112 0.29 -17.24 -7.19
C CYS A 112 -0.47 -18.56 -7.23
N TYR A 113 0.17 -19.66 -7.67
CA TYR A 113 -0.52 -20.95 -7.85
C TYR A 113 -0.70 -21.69 -6.52
N PRO A 114 -1.79 -22.44 -6.34
CA PRO A 114 -1.96 -23.30 -5.17
C PRO A 114 -0.87 -24.39 -5.12
N VAL A 115 -0.26 -24.60 -3.96
CA VAL A 115 0.82 -25.61 -3.75
C VAL A 115 0.44 -27.00 -4.26
N LYS A 116 -0.83 -27.41 -4.10
CA LYS A 116 -1.32 -28.72 -4.60
C LYS A 116 -1.21 -28.90 -6.11
N LYS A 117 -1.26 -27.81 -6.87
CA LYS A 117 -1.13 -27.83 -8.34
C LYS A 117 0.35 -27.92 -8.76
N LEU A 118 1.27 -27.43 -7.94
CA LEU A 118 2.70 -27.32 -8.25
C LEU A 118 3.47 -28.64 -8.11
N VAL A 119 2.89 -29.68 -7.50
CA VAL A 119 3.58 -30.96 -7.25
C VAL A 119 4.24 -31.56 -8.50
N LYS A 120 3.58 -31.50 -9.66
CA LYS A 120 4.15 -32.01 -10.91
C LYS A 120 5.27 -31.11 -11.44
N LEU A 121 5.12 -29.79 -11.31
CA LEU A 121 6.15 -28.81 -11.66
C LEU A 121 7.41 -29.05 -10.84
N ASP A 122 7.27 -29.11 -9.51
CA ASP A 122 8.39 -29.28 -8.60
C ASP A 122 9.12 -30.60 -8.87
N ARG A 123 8.41 -31.71 -9.10
CA ARG A 123 9.04 -33.00 -9.46
C ARG A 123 9.86 -32.94 -10.75
N VAL A 124 9.37 -32.24 -11.78
CA VAL A 124 10.11 -32.08 -13.05
C VAL A 124 11.38 -31.27 -12.83
N LEU A 125 11.29 -30.20 -12.04
CA LEU A 125 12.44 -29.35 -11.71
C LEU A 125 13.46 -30.06 -10.81
N GLU A 126 13.00 -30.82 -9.82
CA GLU A 126 13.85 -31.68 -8.97
C GLU A 126 14.58 -32.73 -9.81
N ALA A 127 13.90 -33.36 -10.77
CA ALA A 127 14.50 -34.34 -11.67
C ALA A 127 15.51 -33.71 -12.65
N ALA A 128 15.29 -32.45 -13.04
CA ALA A 128 16.24 -31.69 -13.86
C ALA A 128 17.53 -31.37 -13.08
N GLY A 129 17.44 -31.11 -11.78
CA GLY A 129 18.56 -30.71 -10.94
C GLY A 129 19.31 -29.49 -11.51
N ASP A 130 20.63 -29.57 -11.49
CA ASP A 130 21.53 -28.51 -12.00
C ASP A 130 21.96 -28.74 -13.46
N SER A 131 21.20 -29.54 -14.22
CA SER A 131 21.49 -29.71 -15.64
C SER A 131 21.35 -28.39 -16.40
N ASP A 132 22.22 -28.18 -17.39
CA ASP A 132 22.28 -26.98 -18.25
C ASP A 132 21.20 -27.01 -19.36
N VAL A 133 20.03 -27.53 -19.02
CA VAL A 133 18.87 -27.62 -19.91
C VAL A 133 17.97 -26.41 -19.72
N ASP A 134 17.25 -26.04 -20.78
CA ASP A 134 16.20 -25.02 -20.67
C ASP A 134 15.07 -25.55 -19.77
N LYS A 135 15.11 -25.14 -18.50
CA LYS A 135 14.13 -25.53 -17.47
C LYS A 135 12.72 -25.08 -17.83
N PHE A 136 12.56 -24.00 -18.59
CA PHE A 136 11.24 -23.55 -19.03
C PHE A 136 10.64 -24.54 -20.03
N GLU A 137 11.40 -24.95 -21.04
CA GLU A 137 10.91 -25.89 -22.05
C GLU A 137 10.49 -27.25 -21.44
N MET A 138 11.17 -27.71 -20.39
CA MET A 138 10.77 -28.91 -19.66
C MET A 138 9.39 -28.80 -19.02
N VAL A 139 9.02 -27.62 -18.51
CA VAL A 139 7.79 -27.39 -17.76
C VAL A 139 6.71 -26.68 -18.58
N ARG A 140 7.03 -26.22 -19.79
CA ARG A 140 6.13 -25.48 -20.67
C ARG A 140 4.84 -26.23 -20.94
N SER A 141 4.94 -27.54 -21.18
CA SER A 141 3.80 -28.43 -21.41
C SER A 141 2.83 -28.53 -20.22
N LEU A 142 3.24 -28.10 -19.02
CA LEU A 142 2.39 -28.07 -17.84
C LEU A 142 1.46 -26.85 -17.80
N ASN A 143 1.60 -25.88 -18.71
CA ASN A 143 0.70 -24.72 -18.86
C ASN A 143 0.56 -23.84 -17.60
N PHE A 144 1.63 -23.68 -16.82
CA PHE A 144 1.71 -22.67 -15.74
C PHE A 144 1.99 -21.26 -16.24
N HIS A 145 2.30 -21.11 -17.54
CA HIS A 145 2.58 -19.83 -18.17
C HIS A 145 1.35 -19.32 -18.92
N PHE A 146 1.27 -18.00 -19.04
CA PHE A 146 0.34 -17.31 -19.93
C PHE A 146 1.10 -16.88 -21.20
N THR A 147 0.42 -16.90 -22.34
CA THR A 147 1.00 -16.45 -23.62
C THR A 147 0.23 -15.24 -24.14
N HIS A 148 0.93 -14.14 -24.40
CA HIS A 148 0.32 -12.96 -25.00
C HIS A 148 -0.13 -13.25 -26.44
N PHE A 149 -1.29 -12.71 -26.82
CA PHE A 149 -1.71 -12.65 -28.22
C PHE A 149 -2.21 -11.24 -28.55
N SER A 150 -1.87 -10.76 -29.75
CA SER A 150 -2.00 -9.34 -30.09
C SER A 150 -3.44 -8.91 -30.40
N ASP A 151 -4.19 -9.73 -31.13
CA ASP A 151 -5.53 -9.38 -31.59
C ASP A 151 -6.60 -10.36 -31.07
N PRO A 152 -7.39 -9.95 -30.06
CA PRO A 152 -8.63 -10.60 -29.63
C PRO A 152 -9.55 -11.05 -30.75
N ARG A 153 -9.62 -10.35 -31.88
CA ARG A 153 -10.50 -10.69 -32.99
C ARG A 153 -10.10 -11.99 -33.69
N ASN A 154 -8.89 -12.50 -33.42
CA ASN A 154 -8.37 -13.76 -33.97
C ASN A 154 -8.33 -14.89 -32.93
N TRP A 155 -9.07 -14.79 -31.82
CA TRP A 155 -9.09 -15.80 -30.75
C TRP A 155 -9.38 -17.25 -31.21
N MET A 156 -10.01 -17.45 -32.37
CA MET A 156 -10.41 -18.73 -32.95
C MET A 156 -9.23 -19.48 -33.58
N GLU A 157 -8.16 -18.76 -33.88
CA GLU A 157 -6.92 -19.31 -34.43
C GLU A 157 -6.05 -19.91 -33.31
N LEU A 158 -6.34 -19.57 -32.05
CA LEU A 158 -5.64 -20.13 -30.90
C LEU A 158 -5.87 -21.65 -30.79
N PRO A 159 -4.91 -22.40 -30.21
CA PRO A 159 -5.03 -23.84 -30.02
C PRO A 159 -6.37 -24.25 -29.41
N LYS A 160 -6.91 -25.39 -29.82
CA LYS A 160 -8.13 -25.93 -29.21
C LYS A 160 -7.92 -26.12 -27.70
N ARG A 161 -9.03 -26.04 -26.96
CA ARG A 161 -9.09 -26.12 -25.49
C ARG A 161 -8.43 -24.94 -24.75
N SER A 162 -8.02 -23.89 -25.46
CA SER A 162 -7.42 -22.70 -24.84
C SER A 162 -8.35 -22.03 -23.82
N ILE A 163 -7.73 -21.48 -22.78
CA ILE A 163 -8.33 -20.54 -21.84
C ILE A 163 -7.83 -19.16 -22.22
N ILE A 164 -8.74 -18.25 -22.54
CA ILE A 164 -8.44 -16.96 -23.18
C ILE A 164 -8.92 -15.84 -22.28
N PHE A 165 -8.00 -14.96 -21.86
CA PHE A 165 -8.26 -13.84 -20.97
C PHE A 165 -8.09 -12.51 -21.70
N ILE A 166 -9.15 -11.69 -21.77
CA ILE A 166 -9.15 -10.44 -22.54
C ILE A 166 -9.58 -9.32 -21.61
N ASP A 167 -8.62 -8.49 -21.21
CA ASP A 167 -8.91 -7.32 -20.39
C ASP A 167 -9.40 -6.15 -21.25
N GLU A 168 -10.27 -5.32 -20.67
CA GLU A 168 -10.96 -4.21 -21.34
C GLU A 168 -11.53 -4.61 -22.74
N CYS A 169 -12.38 -5.64 -22.79
CA CYS A 169 -12.93 -6.25 -24.01
C CYS A 169 -13.57 -5.27 -24.99
N GLN A 170 -14.04 -4.13 -24.49
CA GLN A 170 -14.73 -3.13 -25.30
C GLN A 170 -13.83 -2.52 -26.37
N GLN A 171 -12.50 -2.56 -26.19
CA GLN A 171 -11.55 -2.08 -27.20
C GLN A 171 -11.61 -2.90 -28.50
N PHE A 172 -12.01 -4.17 -28.39
CA PHE A 172 -12.03 -5.11 -29.52
C PHE A 172 -13.44 -5.53 -29.93
N PHE A 173 -14.37 -5.53 -28.97
CA PHE A 173 -15.75 -5.97 -29.14
C PHE A 173 -16.76 -4.91 -28.67
N PRO A 174 -16.70 -3.67 -29.21
CA PRO A 174 -17.57 -2.58 -28.79
C PRO A 174 -19.04 -2.84 -29.16
N PRO A 175 -19.98 -2.04 -28.62
CA PRO A 175 -21.38 -2.11 -29.01
C PRO A 175 -21.52 -1.71 -30.48
N ARG A 176 -22.48 -2.35 -31.15
CA ARG A 176 -22.75 -2.10 -32.57
C ARG A 176 -24.11 -1.46 -32.79
N ALA A 177 -24.24 -0.72 -33.89
CA ALA A 177 -25.52 -0.23 -34.37
C ALA A 177 -26.47 -1.41 -34.68
N VAL A 178 -27.76 -1.20 -34.42
CA VAL A 178 -28.81 -2.20 -34.68
C VAL A 178 -28.84 -2.53 -36.17
N GLY A 179 -28.85 -3.83 -36.51
CA GLY A 179 -28.88 -4.32 -37.89
C GLY A 179 -27.51 -4.38 -38.59
N SER A 180 -26.43 -3.92 -37.96
CA SER A 180 -25.07 -4.06 -38.52
C SER A 180 -24.63 -5.53 -38.63
N LYS A 181 -23.77 -5.80 -39.62
CA LYS A 181 -23.17 -7.13 -39.82
C LYS A 181 -22.42 -7.57 -38.56
N VAL A 182 -22.64 -8.82 -38.15
CA VAL A 182 -21.94 -9.42 -37.01
C VAL A 182 -20.48 -9.71 -37.41
N PRO A 183 -19.47 -9.22 -36.65
CA PRO A 183 -18.08 -9.55 -36.91
C PRO A 183 -17.83 -11.06 -36.80
N PRO A 184 -16.93 -11.65 -37.60
CA PRO A 184 -16.63 -13.08 -37.56
C PRO A 184 -16.25 -13.58 -36.16
N ALA A 185 -15.42 -12.79 -35.45
CA ALA A 185 -14.99 -13.08 -34.08
C ALA A 185 -16.15 -13.21 -33.08
N ILE A 186 -17.21 -12.41 -33.25
CA ILE A 186 -18.41 -12.43 -32.43
C ILE A 186 -19.32 -13.59 -32.84
N GLY A 187 -19.50 -13.82 -34.14
CA GLY A 187 -20.29 -14.95 -34.65
C GLY A 187 -19.73 -16.30 -34.21
N ALA A 188 -18.41 -16.45 -34.21
CA ALA A 188 -17.74 -17.68 -33.79
C ALA A 188 -17.93 -18.03 -32.31
N LEU A 189 -18.33 -17.06 -31.46
CA LEU A 189 -18.63 -17.31 -30.04
C LEU A 189 -19.78 -18.32 -29.87
N GLU A 190 -20.71 -18.42 -30.82
CA GLU A 190 -21.80 -19.41 -30.77
C GLU A 190 -21.26 -20.83 -30.75
N THR A 191 -20.15 -21.07 -31.46
CA THR A 191 -19.50 -22.38 -31.61
C THR A 191 -18.24 -22.56 -30.76
N HIS A 192 -17.96 -21.65 -29.82
CA HIS A 192 -16.75 -21.71 -28.99
C HIS A 192 -16.55 -23.07 -28.27
N ARG A 193 -17.64 -23.76 -27.94
CA ARG A 193 -17.61 -25.08 -27.29
C ARG A 193 -17.08 -26.20 -28.19
N HIS A 194 -17.22 -26.11 -29.52
CA HIS A 194 -16.68 -27.13 -30.44
C HIS A 194 -15.15 -27.17 -30.40
N GLY A 195 -14.51 -26.02 -30.21
CA GLY A 195 -13.07 -25.93 -29.99
C GLY A 195 -12.65 -26.12 -28.54
N GLY A 196 -13.58 -26.26 -27.59
CA GLY A 196 -13.30 -26.38 -26.16
C GLY A 196 -12.79 -25.09 -25.51
N TYR A 197 -13.05 -23.92 -26.10
CA TYR A 197 -12.54 -22.65 -25.60
C TYR A 197 -13.26 -22.21 -24.32
N ASP A 198 -12.51 -21.67 -23.36
CA ASP A 198 -13.06 -20.83 -22.29
C ASP A 198 -12.58 -19.40 -22.47
N ILE A 199 -13.52 -18.47 -22.62
CA ILE A 199 -13.20 -17.07 -22.94
C ILE A 199 -13.66 -16.19 -21.79
N HIS A 200 -12.73 -15.42 -21.25
CA HIS A 200 -12.88 -14.57 -20.08
C HIS A 200 -12.76 -13.11 -20.53
N PHE A 201 -13.89 -12.45 -20.70
CA PHE A 201 -13.97 -11.03 -21.01
C PHE A 201 -14.03 -10.22 -19.73
N VAL A 202 -13.22 -9.17 -19.64
CA VAL A 202 -13.26 -8.19 -18.56
C VAL A 202 -13.59 -6.82 -19.15
N THR A 203 -14.46 -6.05 -18.50
CA THR A 203 -14.79 -4.68 -18.90
C THR A 203 -15.31 -3.91 -17.69
N GLN A 204 -15.46 -2.59 -17.80
CA GLN A 204 -16.02 -1.79 -16.72
C GLN A 204 -17.51 -2.03 -16.54
N ASP A 205 -18.26 -2.00 -17.65
CA ASP A 205 -19.70 -2.25 -17.68
C ASP A 205 -20.07 -3.17 -18.84
N ARG A 206 -21.11 -3.98 -18.62
CA ARG A 206 -21.60 -4.95 -19.62
C ARG A 206 -21.97 -4.27 -20.93
N THR A 207 -22.53 -3.06 -20.89
CA THR A 207 -23.07 -2.36 -22.06
C THR A 207 -21.97 -1.85 -22.99
N LEU A 208 -20.72 -1.83 -22.53
CA LEU A 208 -19.55 -1.47 -23.33
C LEU A 208 -19.10 -2.60 -24.27
N CYS A 209 -19.59 -3.83 -24.12
CA CYS A 209 -19.26 -4.93 -25.04
C CYS A 209 -20.50 -5.36 -25.87
N ASP A 210 -20.23 -5.97 -27.03
CA ASP A 210 -21.21 -6.39 -28.05
C ASP A 210 -22.45 -7.10 -27.46
N ALA A 211 -23.63 -6.77 -27.98
CA ALA A 211 -24.88 -7.36 -27.54
C ALA A 211 -24.98 -8.88 -27.76
N ASN A 212 -24.40 -9.40 -28.84
CA ASN A 212 -24.39 -10.83 -29.13
C ASN A 212 -23.45 -11.58 -28.18
N LEU A 213 -22.28 -11.01 -27.88
CA LEU A 213 -21.37 -11.53 -26.85
C LEU A 213 -22.12 -11.66 -25.52
N ARG A 214 -22.81 -10.59 -25.08
CA ARG A 214 -23.57 -10.59 -23.82
C ARG A 214 -24.64 -11.69 -23.73
N LYS A 215 -25.32 -12.01 -24.85
CA LYS A 215 -26.34 -13.06 -24.90
C LYS A 215 -25.75 -14.46 -24.72
N LEU A 216 -24.48 -14.66 -25.08
CA LEU A 216 -23.79 -15.95 -25.01
C LEU A 216 -23.03 -16.17 -23.69
N VAL A 217 -23.01 -15.17 -22.80
CA VAL A 217 -22.37 -15.27 -21.47
C VAL A 217 -23.06 -16.37 -20.65
N GLY A 218 -22.27 -17.36 -20.23
CA GLY A 218 -22.71 -18.44 -19.34
C GLY A 218 -22.33 -18.24 -17.87
N CYS A 219 -21.55 -17.20 -17.57
CA CYS A 219 -21.26 -16.76 -16.21
C CYS A 219 -20.90 -15.27 -16.23
N HIS A 220 -21.70 -14.44 -15.57
CA HIS A 220 -21.40 -13.03 -15.36
C HIS A 220 -21.03 -12.81 -13.90
N VAL A 221 -19.85 -12.22 -13.67
CA VAL A 221 -19.37 -11.81 -12.35
C VAL A 221 -19.24 -10.29 -12.34
N HIS A 222 -19.83 -9.62 -11.35
CA HIS A 222 -19.68 -8.20 -11.14
C HIS A 222 -18.96 -7.94 -9.83
N TYR A 223 -17.87 -7.16 -9.88
CA TYR A 223 -17.10 -6.72 -8.73
C TYR A 223 -17.49 -5.29 -8.35
N PHE A 224 -17.73 -5.07 -7.07
CA PHE A 224 -18.11 -3.77 -6.53
C PHE A 224 -17.34 -3.47 -5.25
N ASN A 225 -16.74 -2.28 -5.17
CA ASN A 225 -15.98 -1.82 -4.01
C ASN A 225 -16.46 -0.42 -3.59
N ALA A 226 -17.47 -0.35 -2.70
CA ALA A 226 -18.10 0.90 -2.30
C ALA A 226 -17.18 1.89 -1.58
N PHE A 227 -16.22 1.38 -0.80
CA PHE A 227 -15.48 2.19 0.18
C PHE A 227 -13.99 2.29 -0.13
N GLY A 228 -13.53 1.83 -1.30
CA GLY A 228 -12.10 1.81 -1.64
C GLY A 228 -11.26 0.88 -0.74
N GLY A 229 -11.87 0.17 0.21
CA GLY A 229 -11.17 -0.72 1.15
C GLY A 229 -10.74 -2.04 0.50
N SER A 230 -10.07 -2.90 1.27
CA SER A 230 -9.48 -4.17 0.80
C SER A 230 -10.51 -5.25 0.42
N GLN A 231 -11.74 -5.14 0.89
CA GLN A 231 -12.84 -6.06 0.57
C GLN A 231 -13.60 -5.63 -0.68
N VAL A 232 -13.90 -6.60 -1.54
CA VAL A 232 -14.66 -6.42 -2.78
C VAL A 232 -15.89 -7.31 -2.72
N THR A 233 -17.05 -6.77 -3.06
CA THR A 233 -18.28 -7.55 -3.23
C THR A 233 -18.28 -8.18 -4.61
N ARG A 234 -18.36 -9.51 -4.67
CA ARG A 234 -18.50 -10.31 -5.89
C ARG A 234 -19.94 -10.76 -6.03
N LYS A 235 -20.62 -10.35 -7.11
CA LYS A 235 -21.96 -10.80 -7.49
C LYS A 235 -21.86 -11.72 -8.70
N GLU A 236 -22.43 -12.91 -8.67
CA GLU A 236 -22.34 -13.90 -9.75
C GLU A 236 -23.72 -14.34 -10.24
N SER A 237 -23.88 -14.50 -11.56
CA SER A 237 -25.10 -15.00 -12.21
C SER A 237 -24.74 -15.90 -13.41
N PRO A 238 -25.55 -16.92 -13.73
CA PRO A 238 -25.33 -17.79 -14.89
C PRO A 238 -25.61 -17.11 -16.24
N LYS A 239 -26.14 -15.88 -16.24
CA LYS A 239 -26.39 -15.07 -17.45
C LYS A 239 -25.89 -13.64 -17.24
N CYS A 240 -25.67 -12.91 -18.34
CA CYS A 240 -25.47 -11.46 -18.25
C CYS A 240 -26.67 -10.81 -17.53
N PHE A 241 -26.41 -9.95 -16.56
CA PHE A 241 -27.40 -9.29 -15.71
C PHE A 241 -26.99 -7.83 -15.50
N ASN A 242 -27.95 -6.97 -15.14
CA ASN A 242 -27.65 -5.59 -14.83
C ASN A 242 -27.30 -5.41 -13.34
N PRO A 243 -26.06 -5.02 -12.98
CA PRO A 243 -25.68 -4.85 -11.58
C PRO A 243 -26.37 -3.66 -10.90
N ASP A 244 -26.80 -2.66 -11.68
CA ASP A 244 -27.47 -1.44 -11.21
C ASP A 244 -28.98 -1.65 -10.98
N ASP A 245 -29.56 -2.67 -11.60
CA ASP A 245 -30.95 -3.04 -11.33
C ASP A 245 -31.02 -3.84 -10.03
N TYR A 246 -31.84 -3.36 -9.10
CA TYR A 246 -32.06 -3.97 -7.80
C TYR A 246 -32.56 -5.42 -7.91
N HIS A 247 -33.49 -5.70 -8.83
CA HIS A 247 -34.09 -7.03 -8.96
C HIS A 247 -33.08 -8.05 -9.50
N ASP A 248 -32.39 -7.72 -10.60
CA ASP A 248 -31.32 -8.53 -11.17
C ASP A 248 -30.17 -8.74 -10.17
N SER A 249 -29.74 -7.67 -9.51
CA SER A 249 -28.66 -7.74 -8.54
C SER A 249 -29.03 -8.57 -7.30
N LYS A 250 -30.31 -8.69 -6.94
CA LYS A 250 -30.76 -9.51 -5.80
C LYS A 250 -30.77 -11.00 -6.14
N GLN A 251 -31.02 -11.36 -7.39
CA GLN A 251 -30.96 -12.75 -7.86
C GLN A 251 -29.53 -13.27 -7.98
N ALA A 252 -28.54 -12.39 -8.16
CA ALA A 252 -27.14 -12.76 -8.22
C ALA A 252 -26.60 -13.26 -6.87
N LYS A 253 -25.78 -14.31 -6.90
CA LYS A 253 -25.09 -14.85 -5.72
C LYS A 253 -24.04 -13.85 -5.25
N LYS A 254 -24.21 -13.31 -4.04
CA LYS A 254 -23.30 -12.33 -3.45
C LYS A 254 -22.28 -13.01 -2.53
N LYS A 255 -21.02 -12.61 -2.64
CA LYS A 255 -19.92 -13.04 -1.76
C LYS A 255 -18.99 -11.85 -1.51
N SER A 256 -18.66 -11.57 -0.26
CA SER A 256 -17.54 -10.66 0.05
C SER A 256 -16.23 -11.42 -0.09
N ILE A 257 -15.30 -10.87 -0.87
CA ILE A 257 -13.96 -11.43 -1.09
C ILE A 257 -12.91 -10.40 -0.69
N SER A 258 -11.81 -10.87 -0.09
CA SER A 258 -10.64 -10.04 0.14
C SER A 258 -9.70 -10.10 -1.06
N ARG A 259 -9.04 -8.98 -1.38
CA ARG A 259 -7.93 -8.97 -2.34
C ARG A 259 -6.81 -9.87 -1.86
N ASP A 260 -6.30 -10.69 -2.76
CA ASP A 260 -5.21 -11.60 -2.46
C ASP A 260 -3.88 -10.92 -2.69
N LYS A 261 -3.16 -10.65 -1.60
CA LYS A 261 -1.85 -9.97 -1.64
C LYS A 261 -0.82 -10.73 -2.48
N LYS A 262 -0.97 -12.05 -2.64
CA LYS A 262 -0.08 -12.88 -3.49
C LYS A 262 -0.09 -12.47 -4.96
N PHE A 263 -1.17 -11.82 -5.40
CA PHE A 263 -1.32 -11.34 -6.78
C PHE A 263 -0.91 -9.87 -6.94
N TYR A 264 -0.44 -9.20 -5.89
CA TYR A 264 0.09 -7.83 -6.02
C TYR A 264 1.46 -7.87 -6.69
N GLY A 265 1.60 -7.09 -7.76
CA GLY A 265 2.79 -7.03 -8.62
C GLY A 265 2.87 -8.11 -9.71
N VAL A 266 1.91 -9.05 -9.79
CA VAL A 266 1.92 -10.07 -10.85
C VAL A 266 1.65 -9.48 -12.22
N TYR A 267 1.04 -8.29 -12.26
CA TYR A 267 0.90 -7.47 -13.46
C TYR A 267 0.91 -5.98 -13.07
N TRP A 268 1.15 -5.12 -14.05
CA TRP A 268 1.08 -3.68 -13.84
C TRP A 268 -0.34 -3.15 -14.06
N SER A 269 -0.94 -2.56 -13.03
CA SER A 269 -2.30 -2.00 -13.09
C SER A 269 -2.27 -0.47 -13.13
N ALA A 270 -2.88 0.11 -14.16
CA ALA A 270 -3.01 1.57 -14.30
C ALA A 270 -4.01 2.21 -13.31
N GLU A 271 -4.91 1.42 -12.70
CA GLU A 271 -5.97 1.92 -11.81
C GLU A 271 -5.47 2.42 -10.43
N ILE A 272 -4.20 2.23 -10.11
CA ILE A 272 -3.65 2.38 -8.77
C ILE A 272 -3.48 3.85 -8.33
N HIS A 273 -3.24 4.78 -9.25
CA HIS A 273 -2.94 6.18 -8.92
C HIS A 273 -4.16 7.02 -8.47
N THR A 274 -5.36 6.44 -8.24
CA THR A 274 -6.60 7.25 -8.13
C THR A 274 -7.51 6.97 -6.94
N HIS A 275 -7.28 5.94 -6.11
CA HIS A 275 -8.18 5.65 -4.98
C HIS A 275 -7.49 5.75 -3.62
N LYS A 276 -7.32 7.00 -3.15
CA LYS A 276 -7.06 7.28 -1.73
C LYS A 276 -8.29 6.86 -0.92
N PHE A 277 -8.10 6.02 0.09
CA PHE A 277 -9.15 5.63 1.03
C PHE A 277 -9.66 6.88 1.77
N LYS A 278 -10.83 7.38 1.40
CA LYS A 278 -11.47 8.50 2.09
C LYS A 278 -12.33 7.93 3.21
N ILE A 279 -11.91 8.12 4.45
CA ILE A 279 -12.75 7.85 5.61
C ILE A 279 -13.98 8.76 5.51
N PRO A 280 -15.21 8.23 5.53
CA PRO A 280 -16.40 9.05 5.41
C PRO A 280 -16.49 10.03 6.60
N PHE A 281 -16.83 11.29 6.31
CA PHE A 281 -16.89 12.39 7.29
C PHE A 281 -17.66 12.05 8.58
N MET A 282 -18.69 11.19 8.50
CA MET A 282 -19.44 10.71 9.66
C MET A 282 -18.60 10.02 10.73
N VAL A 283 -17.48 9.37 10.38
CA VAL A 283 -16.61 8.72 11.37
C VAL A 283 -15.90 9.77 12.23
N TYR A 284 -15.45 10.88 11.63
CA TYR A 284 -14.86 12.00 12.38
C TYR A 284 -15.89 12.66 13.29
N VAL A 285 -17.13 12.83 12.81
CA VAL A 285 -18.25 13.33 13.62
C VAL A 285 -18.53 12.40 14.80
N MET A 286 -18.53 11.09 14.59
CA MET A 286 -18.73 10.11 15.65
C MET A 286 -17.61 10.13 16.70
N ILE A 287 -16.34 10.20 16.27
CA ILE A 287 -15.19 10.32 17.18
C ILE A 287 -15.29 11.62 18.00
N PHE A 288 -15.69 12.73 17.37
CA PHE A 288 -15.91 14.00 18.05
C PHE A 288 -16.99 13.89 19.14
N PHE A 289 -18.14 13.28 18.84
CA PHE A 289 -19.21 13.09 19.83
C PHE A 289 -18.83 12.13 20.96
N ILE A 290 -18.05 11.08 20.67
CA ILE A 290 -17.51 10.18 21.70
C ILE A 290 -16.53 10.94 22.61
N GLY A 291 -15.64 11.76 22.03
CA GLY A 291 -14.74 12.62 22.80
C GLY A 291 -15.50 13.63 23.67
N LEU A 292 -16.56 14.23 23.14
CA LEU A 292 -17.43 15.15 23.87
C LEU A 292 -18.15 14.44 25.02
N LEU A 293 -18.64 13.21 24.81
CA LEU A 293 -19.25 12.41 25.86
C LEU A 293 -18.27 12.09 26.98
N ILE A 294 -17.04 11.67 26.66
CA ILE A 294 -15.98 11.41 27.64
C ILE A 294 -15.62 12.68 28.40
N PHE A 295 -15.50 13.82 27.71
CA PHE A 295 -15.24 15.12 28.34
C PHE A 295 -16.38 15.53 29.30
N CYS A 296 -17.63 15.35 28.91
CA CYS A 296 -18.78 15.61 29.77
C CYS A 296 -18.78 14.71 31.01
N ILE A 297 -18.49 13.42 30.86
CA ILE A 297 -18.39 12.48 31.99
C ILE A 297 -17.24 12.87 32.92
N TYR A 298 -16.07 13.23 32.37
CA TYR A 298 -14.92 13.70 33.13
C TYR A 298 -15.25 14.98 33.92
N SER A 299 -15.79 16.00 33.26
CA SER A 299 -16.16 17.27 33.89
C SER A 299 -17.30 17.12 34.92
N PHE A 300 -18.20 16.16 34.74
CA PHE A 300 -19.25 15.89 35.72
C PHE A 300 -18.68 15.15 36.94
N SER A 301 -17.83 14.16 36.73
CA SER A 301 -17.15 13.42 37.81
C SER A 301 -16.22 14.32 38.64
N SER A 302 -15.52 15.28 38.01
CA SER A 302 -14.63 16.19 38.74
C SER A 302 -15.41 17.18 39.62
N LYS A 303 -16.57 17.67 39.15
CA LYS A 303 -17.44 18.54 39.96
C LYS A 303 -18.18 17.78 41.05
N PHE A 304 -18.47 16.50 40.86
CA PHE A 304 -19.17 15.67 41.85
C PHE A 304 -18.22 15.08 42.91
N LEU A 305 -16.93 14.87 42.59
CA LEU A 305 -15.92 14.34 43.51
C LEU A 305 -15.12 15.42 44.26
N PHE A 306 -15.02 16.65 43.74
CA PHE A 306 -14.26 17.75 44.34
C PHE A 306 -15.11 18.97 44.73
N GLY A 307 -16.43 18.86 44.67
CA GLY A 307 -17.36 19.94 44.99
C GLY A 307 -18.00 19.79 46.37
N ASP A 308 -17.21 19.94 47.44
CA ASP A 308 -17.67 20.56 48.69
C ASP A 308 -16.48 20.85 49.61
N SER A 309 -16.19 22.14 49.82
CA SER A 309 -15.42 22.61 50.98
C SER A 309 -15.92 24.00 51.34
N SER A 310 -16.80 23.96 52.35
CA SER A 310 -17.28 24.96 53.28
C SER A 310 -16.65 26.36 53.20
N THR A 311 -17.50 27.33 52.91
CA THR A 311 -17.40 28.71 53.40
C THR A 311 -17.45 28.71 54.94
N ASP A 312 -16.37 29.12 55.59
CA ASP A 312 -16.40 29.68 56.94
C ASP A 312 -16.18 31.19 56.85
N THR A 313 -17.05 31.93 57.51
CA THR A 313 -17.02 33.40 57.57
C THR A 313 -16.11 33.82 58.73
N PRO A 314 -15.32 34.90 58.59
CA PRO A 314 -15.40 35.92 59.63
C PRO A 314 -15.36 37.37 59.13
N VAL A 315 -16.36 38.11 59.61
CA VAL A 315 -16.41 39.48 60.13
C VAL A 315 -15.57 40.59 59.48
N GLU A 316 -16.33 41.57 59.02
CA GLU A 316 -15.98 42.92 58.57
C GLU A 316 -15.36 43.80 59.67
N GLN A 317 -14.19 44.38 59.40
CA GLN A 317 -13.71 45.63 60.01
C GLN A 317 -13.21 46.59 58.93
N VAL A 318 -13.51 47.87 59.13
CA VAL A 318 -13.56 48.95 58.15
C VAL A 318 -12.36 49.89 58.27
N ALA A 319 -11.75 50.21 57.10
CA ALA A 319 -11.03 51.44 56.68
C ALA A 319 -9.65 51.82 57.29
N PRO A 320 -8.87 52.77 56.71
CA PRO A 320 -8.91 53.38 55.35
C PRO A 320 -7.55 53.42 54.59
N ALA A 321 -7.62 53.97 53.37
CA ALA A 321 -6.56 54.26 52.42
C ALA A 321 -5.40 55.17 52.90
N GLY A 322 -4.22 55.02 52.27
CA GLY A 322 -3.11 55.98 52.29
C GLY A 322 -1.92 55.56 51.42
N GLN A 323 -1.61 56.34 50.39
CA GLN A 323 -0.37 56.31 49.57
C GLN A 323 0.86 56.80 50.42
N PRO A 324 2.11 56.91 49.91
CA PRO A 324 2.80 56.34 48.73
C PRO A 324 4.13 55.63 49.11
N ALA A 325 4.81 55.09 48.08
CA ALA A 325 6.10 54.40 48.10
C ALA A 325 7.23 55.01 48.95
N PRO A 326 8.23 54.18 49.31
CA PRO A 326 9.63 54.56 49.13
C PRO A 326 10.38 53.57 48.23
N LYS A 327 11.14 54.13 47.29
CA LYS A 327 12.27 53.47 46.64
C LYS A 327 13.33 53.20 47.70
N THR A 328 13.84 51.98 47.80
CA THR A 328 15.24 51.75 48.21
C THR A 328 15.68 50.33 47.92
N THR A 329 16.91 50.25 47.38
CA THR A 329 17.84 49.11 47.34
C THR A 329 17.44 47.92 46.48
N ASP A 330 18.21 47.68 45.41
CA ASP A 330 18.27 46.39 44.72
C ASP A 330 18.61 45.32 45.77
N GLU A 331 17.55 44.69 46.27
CA GLU A 331 17.65 43.52 47.11
C GLU A 331 18.21 42.40 46.23
N PHE A 332 19.39 41.89 46.59
CA PHE A 332 20.05 40.81 45.87
C PHE A 332 19.19 39.55 46.02
N ASN A 333 18.21 39.38 45.13
CA ASN A 333 17.33 38.23 45.12
C ASN A 333 17.99 37.11 44.31
N PRO A 334 18.51 36.04 44.95
CA PRO A 334 19.17 34.94 44.25
C PRO A 334 18.25 34.25 43.23
N GLN A 335 16.93 34.36 43.36
CA GLN A 335 15.97 33.84 42.38
C GLN A 335 15.99 34.63 41.08
N ASN A 336 16.17 35.96 41.14
CA ASN A 336 16.22 36.81 39.95
C ASN A 336 17.48 36.53 39.12
N ILE A 337 18.60 36.24 39.78
CA ILE A 337 19.87 35.87 39.11
C ILE A 337 19.74 34.52 38.41
N LEU A 338 19.10 33.54 39.04
CA LEU A 338 18.86 32.23 38.42
C LEU A 338 17.94 32.34 37.19
N LEU A 339 16.90 33.16 37.28
CA LEU A 339 16.00 33.44 36.16
C LEU A 339 16.71 34.16 35.00
N GLU A 340 17.59 35.12 35.32
CA GLU A 340 18.39 35.83 34.32
C GLU A 340 19.40 34.89 33.62
N LEU A 341 20.09 34.03 34.38
CA LEU A 341 21.03 33.04 33.84
C LEU A 341 20.37 31.98 32.94
N LEU A 342 19.11 31.65 33.21
CA LEU A 342 18.33 30.66 32.47
C LEU A 342 17.42 31.29 31.41
N THR A 343 17.49 32.61 31.21
CA THR A 343 16.74 33.29 30.16
C THR A 343 17.17 32.76 28.78
N ASP A 344 16.19 32.40 27.96
CA ASP A 344 16.36 31.85 26.61
C ASP A 344 17.12 30.51 26.51
N VAL A 345 17.33 29.82 27.64
CA VAL A 345 17.94 28.48 27.68
C VAL A 345 16.88 27.42 27.46
N TYR A 346 17.09 26.56 26.46
CA TYR A 346 16.19 25.46 26.11
C TYR A 346 16.94 24.15 25.88
N ILE A 347 16.23 23.03 26.00
CA ILE A 347 16.72 21.71 25.59
C ILE A 347 16.70 21.65 24.05
N SER A 348 17.88 21.48 23.44
CA SER A 348 18.04 21.32 21.99
C SER A 348 17.98 19.87 21.53
N GLY A 349 18.29 18.92 22.43
CA GLY A 349 18.22 17.49 22.17
C GLY A 349 18.46 16.68 23.44
N SER A 350 17.95 15.45 23.45
CA SER A 350 18.13 14.49 24.54
C SER A 350 18.39 13.08 24.00
N VAL A 351 19.28 12.33 24.63
CA VAL A 351 19.54 10.92 24.32
C VAL A 351 19.15 10.08 25.53
N THR A 352 18.34 9.06 25.30
CA THR A 352 17.95 8.11 26.33
C THR A 352 18.80 6.84 26.22
N GLU A 353 19.47 6.46 27.31
CA GLU A 353 20.13 5.17 27.43
C GLU A 353 19.29 4.23 28.31
N HIS A 354 18.90 3.07 27.76
CA HIS A 354 18.14 2.07 28.49
C HIS A 354 19.08 1.02 29.10
N ARG A 355 19.05 0.89 30.43
CA ARG A 355 19.84 -0.11 31.18
C ARG A 355 18.91 -1.14 31.83
N HIS A 356 19.46 -2.29 32.19
CA HIS A 356 18.70 -3.43 32.72
C HIS A 356 17.92 -3.12 34.02
N ALA A 357 18.24 -2.03 34.72
CA ALA A 357 17.64 -1.60 35.98
C ALA A 357 17.11 -0.15 35.99
N GLY A 358 17.05 0.53 34.83
CA GLY A 358 16.62 1.94 34.77
C GLY A 358 16.83 2.61 33.41
N LYS A 359 16.54 3.91 33.35
CA LYS A 359 16.71 4.75 32.16
C LYS A 359 17.48 6.01 32.56
N ASP A 360 18.58 6.29 31.88
CA ASP A 360 19.34 7.53 32.04
C ASP A 360 19.03 8.45 30.84
N ILE A 361 18.87 9.75 31.07
CA ILE A 361 18.63 10.73 30.00
C ILE A 361 19.75 11.76 29.98
N PHE A 362 20.41 11.90 28.84
CA PHE A 362 21.43 12.92 28.60
C PHE A 362 20.82 14.07 27.81
N TYR A 363 21.10 15.31 28.21
CA TYR A 363 20.52 16.51 27.59
C TYR A 363 21.60 17.40 26.99
N SER A 364 21.21 18.18 25.99
CA SER A 364 21.99 19.26 25.40
C SER A 364 21.20 20.56 25.49
N PHE A 365 21.79 21.59 26.09
CA PHE A 365 21.14 22.88 26.30
C PHE A 365 21.75 23.93 25.36
N VAL A 366 20.90 24.80 24.85
CA VAL A 366 21.31 25.93 23.99
C VAL A 366 20.62 27.19 24.49
N ARG A 367 21.36 28.29 24.52
CA ARG A 367 20.79 29.62 24.70
C ARG A 367 20.42 30.18 23.34
N THR A 368 19.14 30.43 23.12
CA THR A 368 18.61 30.80 21.79
C THR A 368 18.93 32.25 21.40
N SER A 369 19.23 33.13 22.35
CA SER A 369 19.58 34.52 22.07
C SER A 369 20.92 34.69 21.33
N ASP A 370 21.89 33.79 21.54
CA ASP A 370 23.21 33.82 20.89
C ASP A 370 23.63 32.48 20.26
N SER A 371 22.75 31.49 20.26
CA SER A 371 23.00 30.12 19.76
C SER A 371 24.19 29.42 20.42
N ALA A 372 24.59 29.84 21.61
CA ALA A 372 25.69 29.22 22.35
C ALA A 372 25.23 27.93 23.04
N VAL A 373 26.11 26.92 23.08
CA VAL A 373 25.90 25.71 23.88
C VAL A 373 25.99 26.07 25.36
N PHE A 374 24.97 25.71 26.12
CA PHE A 374 24.87 25.99 27.55
C PHE A 374 25.21 24.74 28.35
N TYR A 375 26.11 24.89 29.33
CA TYR A 375 26.54 23.79 30.21
C TYR A 375 26.09 24.09 31.65
N PRO A 376 24.95 23.56 32.12
CA PRO A 376 24.44 23.86 33.46
C PRO A 376 25.45 23.57 34.57
N GLU A 377 26.21 22.48 34.44
CA GLU A 377 27.22 22.06 35.40
C GLU A 377 28.36 23.08 35.55
N SER A 378 28.70 23.81 34.48
CA SER A 378 29.81 24.80 34.49
C SER A 378 29.55 26.01 35.38
N ILE A 379 28.28 26.27 35.71
CA ILE A 379 27.83 27.34 36.60
C ILE A 379 27.23 26.79 37.91
N GLY A 380 27.45 25.50 38.19
CA GLY A 380 27.05 24.86 39.44
C GLY A 380 25.58 24.43 39.52
N LEU A 381 24.87 24.36 38.39
CA LEU A 381 23.50 23.83 38.35
C LEU A 381 23.50 22.31 38.31
N VAL A 382 22.57 21.72 39.06
CA VAL A 382 22.28 20.28 39.02
C VAL A 382 21.08 20.04 38.11
N VAL A 383 21.20 19.08 37.20
CA VAL A 383 20.12 18.66 36.29
C VAL A 383 19.35 17.51 36.94
N GLU A 384 18.04 17.70 37.13
CA GLU A 384 17.12 16.67 37.59
C GLU A 384 16.20 16.22 36.44
N ASP A 385 16.26 14.93 36.13
CA ASP A 385 15.57 14.33 35.00
C ASP A 385 14.07 14.15 35.28
N ILE A 386 13.21 14.72 34.43
CA ILE A 386 11.76 14.48 34.47
C ILE A 386 11.31 13.74 33.20
N SER A 387 11.67 14.28 32.03
CA SER A 387 11.33 13.68 30.73
C SER A 387 12.29 14.18 29.64
N PRO A 388 12.33 13.55 28.45
CA PRO A 388 13.20 13.98 27.35
C PRO A 388 13.11 15.47 26.97
N CYS A 389 12.00 16.14 27.29
CA CYS A 389 11.75 17.53 26.93
C CYS A 389 11.43 18.44 28.12
N LEU A 390 11.73 17.98 29.35
CA LEU A 390 11.54 18.75 30.58
C LEU A 390 12.56 18.30 31.62
N VAL A 391 13.32 19.25 32.15
CA VAL A 391 14.24 19.05 33.28
C VAL A 391 14.01 20.11 34.33
N ASN A 392 14.41 19.81 35.56
CA ASN A 392 14.57 20.81 36.61
C ASN A 392 16.05 21.18 36.74
N LEU A 393 16.39 22.45 36.60
CA LEU A 393 17.73 22.96 36.90
C LEU A 393 17.74 23.55 38.31
N ARG A 394 18.61 23.01 39.17
CA ARG A 394 18.63 23.33 40.61
C ARG A 394 19.92 24.03 41.02
N LEU A 395 19.80 25.11 41.80
CA LEU A 395 20.89 25.80 42.49
C LEU A 395 20.55 25.92 43.98
N GLY A 396 21.14 25.06 44.82
CA GLY A 396 20.74 24.98 46.24
C GLY A 396 19.29 24.53 46.38
N ASP A 397 18.46 25.34 47.05
CA ASP A 397 17.02 25.10 47.26
C ASP A 397 16.14 25.66 46.13
N MET A 398 16.73 26.35 45.14
CA MET A 398 15.99 26.95 44.02
C MET A 398 15.93 25.99 42.86
N THR A 399 14.74 25.80 42.29
CA THR A 399 14.50 24.90 41.16
C THR A 399 13.77 25.65 40.05
N GLN A 400 14.31 25.61 38.83
CA GLN A 400 13.70 26.21 37.66
C GLN A 400 13.47 25.14 36.57
N PRO A 401 12.23 24.92 36.11
CA PRO A 401 11.98 24.00 35.01
C PRO A 401 12.43 24.59 33.67
N VAL A 402 13.07 23.76 32.84
CA VAL A 402 13.50 24.08 31.47
C VAL A 402 12.96 23.02 30.51
N THR A 403 12.36 23.48 29.41
CA THR A 403 11.76 22.62 28.38
C THR A 403 12.55 22.65 27.08
N CYS A 404 12.17 21.83 26.10
CA CYS A 404 12.56 22.14 24.72
C CYS A 404 11.99 23.48 24.26
N ASN A 405 12.60 24.07 23.22
CA ASN A 405 12.15 25.32 22.63
C ASN A 405 10.75 25.13 21.99
N PRO A 406 9.69 25.78 22.52
CA PRO A 406 8.33 25.65 21.97
C PRO A 406 8.15 26.35 20.62
N PHE A 407 9.09 27.22 20.24
CA PHE A 407 9.12 27.94 18.96
C PHE A 407 10.07 27.30 17.94
N TYR A 408 10.54 26.07 18.20
CA TYR A 408 11.31 25.32 17.23
C TYR A 408 10.47 25.08 15.97
N VAL A 409 10.79 25.79 14.89
CA VAL A 409 10.27 25.52 13.56
C VAL A 409 11.02 24.29 13.06
N ARG A 410 10.36 23.13 13.12
CA ARG A 410 10.89 21.92 12.49
C ARG A 410 10.99 22.23 11.00
N GLU A 411 12.21 22.19 10.44
CA GLU A 411 12.34 22.10 8.99
C GLU A 411 11.53 20.89 8.53
N VAL A 412 10.57 21.12 7.64
CA VAL A 412 9.81 20.06 7.01
C VAL A 412 10.82 19.26 6.19
N ILE A 413 11.38 18.21 6.78
CA ILE A 413 11.78 17.05 5.99
C ILE A 413 10.47 16.61 5.37
N GLU A 414 10.35 16.72 4.05
CA GLU A 414 9.22 16.14 3.33
C GLU A 414 9.10 14.67 3.79
N ASP A 415 8.13 14.40 4.65
CA ASP A 415 7.71 13.05 4.93
C ASP A 415 7.07 12.56 3.62
N ASP A 416 7.90 11.93 2.79
CA ASP A 416 7.53 11.38 1.48
C ASP A 416 6.49 10.26 1.65
N GLU A 417 5.22 10.63 1.79
CA GLU A 417 4.06 9.72 1.66
C GLU A 417 4.05 8.98 0.30
N ASP A 418 4.81 9.47 -0.70
CA ASP A 418 4.96 8.88 -2.03
C ASP A 418 5.71 7.52 -2.04
N ILE A 419 6.45 7.16 -0.98
CA ILE A 419 7.19 5.87 -0.92
C ILE A 419 6.24 4.69 -0.67
N ASP A 420 5.24 4.87 0.19
CA ASP A 420 4.27 3.82 0.54
C ASP A 420 3.32 3.53 -0.62
N ASP A 421 2.96 4.56 -1.40
CA ASP A 421 2.11 4.45 -2.59
C ASP A 421 2.76 3.64 -3.72
N ILE A 422 4.10 3.48 -3.77
CA ILE A 422 4.76 2.58 -4.73
C ILE A 422 4.97 1.18 -4.13
N GLN A 423 5.24 1.08 -2.82
CA GLN A 423 5.47 -0.20 -2.15
C GLN A 423 4.21 -1.07 -2.05
N GLY A 424 3.01 -0.49 -1.99
CA GLY A 424 1.75 -1.23 -1.97
C GLY A 424 1.51 -2.11 -3.21
N HIS A 425 2.24 -1.90 -4.29
CA HIS A 425 2.03 -2.53 -5.61
C HIS A 425 3.12 -3.52 -6.01
N LEU A 426 4.13 -3.66 -5.18
CA LEU A 426 5.26 -4.55 -5.39
C LEU A 426 5.25 -5.62 -4.31
N ALA A 427 5.83 -6.79 -4.60
CA ALA A 427 5.95 -7.84 -3.61
C ALA A 427 6.64 -7.30 -2.34
N SER A 428 6.05 -7.53 -1.16
CA SER A 428 6.69 -7.17 0.11
C SER A 428 7.93 -8.05 0.31
N ASN A 429 8.96 -7.49 0.95
CA ASN A 429 10.20 -8.22 1.27
C ASN A 429 9.93 -9.51 2.08
N GLU A 430 8.94 -9.50 2.98
CA GLU A 430 8.55 -10.66 3.79
C GLU A 430 8.00 -11.83 2.96
N ASP A 431 7.30 -11.57 1.84
CA ASP A 431 6.83 -12.62 0.93
C ASP A 431 7.98 -13.15 0.05
N ALA A 432 8.99 -12.32 -0.24
CA ALA A 432 10.15 -12.71 -1.03
C ALA A 432 11.05 -13.70 -0.27
N GLU A 433 11.23 -13.52 1.04
CA GLU A 433 11.98 -14.45 1.91
C GLU A 433 11.29 -15.81 2.05
N ARG A 434 9.96 -15.83 2.15
CA ARG A 434 9.18 -17.07 2.35
C ARG A 434 9.21 -18.04 1.17
N PHE A 435 9.45 -17.54 -0.04
CA PHE A 435 9.49 -18.32 -1.28
C PHE A 435 10.86 -18.27 -1.96
N GLN A 436 11.93 -17.98 -1.20
CA GLN A 436 13.28 -18.17 -1.73
C GLN A 436 13.42 -19.62 -2.19
N PRO A 437 13.82 -19.87 -3.45
CA PRO A 437 14.26 -21.20 -3.82
C PRO A 437 15.43 -21.53 -2.89
N ASN A 438 15.45 -22.74 -2.34
CA ASN A 438 16.51 -23.24 -1.48
C ASN A 438 17.77 -23.44 -2.35
N ILE A 439 18.39 -22.34 -2.77
CA ILE A 439 19.66 -22.30 -3.47
C ILE A 439 20.62 -21.77 -2.43
N THR A 440 21.25 -22.68 -1.70
CA THR A 440 22.49 -22.40 -0.98
C THR A 440 23.52 -21.98 -2.01
N LEU A 441 23.71 -20.67 -2.17
CA LEU A 441 24.89 -20.10 -2.79
C LEU A 441 25.90 -19.81 -1.67
N PHE A 442 27.15 -20.16 -1.95
CA PHE A 442 28.32 -19.94 -1.10
C PHE A 442 28.48 -18.50 -0.63
#